data_AF-G0J3Y3-F1
#
_entry.id   AF-G0J3Y3-F1
#
_cell.length_a   1.000
_cell.length_b   1.000
_cell.length_c   1.000
_cell.angle_alpha   90.00
_cell.angle_beta   90.00
_cell.angle_gamma   90.00
#
_symmetry.space_group_name_H-M   'P 1'
#
loop_
_entity.id
_entity.type
_entity.pdbx_description
1 polymer ?
#
loop_
_entity_poly.entity_id
_entity_poly.type
_entity_poly.pdbx_seq_one_letter_code
_entity_poly.pdbx_strand_id
1 'polypeptide(L)' 'MKKLIKIIFSLPFDMIWMSLLFMWLMPFGTFDYSALNFYLCILLAIIIAVITRALLKKYQKDYMAKVK' A
#
# COMPACT_ATOMS: atom_id res chain seq x y z
N MET A 1 -14.87 15.09 9.28
CA MET A 1 -13.40 15.13 9.08
C MET A 1 -12.65 14.00 9.79
N LYS A 2 -12.71 13.87 11.13
CA LYS A 2 -11.93 12.83 11.87
C LYS A 2 -12.18 11.37 11.42
N LYS A 3 -13.42 10.99 11.08
CA LYS A 3 -13.76 9.64 10.59
C LYS A 3 -13.18 9.34 9.19
N LEU A 4 -13.25 10.31 8.28
CA LEU A 4 -12.67 10.21 6.93
C LEU A 4 -11.15 10.02 6.97
N ILE A 5 -10.45 10.79 7.81
CA ILE A 5 -9.00 10.65 8.01
C ILE A 5 -8.66 9.24 8.51
N LYS A 6 -9.43 8.69 9.45
CA LYS A 6 -9.20 7.33 9.96
C LYS A 6 -9.34 6.25 8.88
N ILE A 7 -10.23 6.46 7.91
CA ILE A 7 -10.45 5.54 6.79
C ILE A 7 -9.33 5.68 5.76
N ILE A 8 -8.96 6.91 5.38
CA ILE A 8 -7.91 7.20 4.40
C ILE A 8 -6.55 6.70 4.91
N PHE A 9 -6.27 6.80 6.21
CA PHE A 9 -5.03 6.30 6.81
C PHE A 9 -5.14 4.84 7.31
N SER A 10 -6.12 4.07 6.83
CA SER A 10 -6.27 2.66 7.18
C SER A 10 -5.46 1.76 6.26
N LEU A 11 -4.95 0.65 6.80
CA LEU A 11 -4.17 -0.33 6.03
C LEU A 11 -4.97 -0.94 4.85
N PRO A 12 -6.27 -1.22 4.98
CA PRO A 12 -7.09 -1.65 3.83
C PRO A 12 -7.14 -0.60 2.71
N PHE A 13 -7.23 0.70 3.06
CA PHE A 13 -7.23 1.77 2.08
C PHE A 13 -5.92 1.81 1.29
N ASP A 14 -4.77 1.72 1.97
CA ASP A 14 -3.46 1.67 1.32
C ASP A 14 -3.33 0.47 0.39
N MET A 15 -3.80 -0.71 0.81
CA MET A 15 -3.74 -1.94 0.00
C MET A 15 -4.56 -1.79 -1.29
N ILE A 16 -5.79 -1.29 -1.19
CA ILE A 16 -6.67 -1.06 -2.35
C ILE A 16 -6.04 -0.03 -3.28
N TRP A 17 -5.55 1.08 -2.73
CA TRP A 17 -5.01 2.18 -3.52
C TRP A 17 -3.69 1.80 -4.22
N MET A 18 -2.77 1.15 -3.51
CA MET A 18 -1.53 0.64 -4.11
C MET A 18 -1.80 -0.40 -5.19
N SER A 19 -2.78 -1.28 -4.99
CA SER A 19 -3.15 -2.28 -6.00
C SER A 19 -3.65 -1.60 -7.28
N LEU A 20 -4.58 -0.64 -7.15
CA LEU A 20 -5.10 0.11 -8.30
C LEU A 20 -3.99 0.88 -9.03
N LEU A 21 -3.08 1.53 -8.31
CA LEU A 21 -1.95 2.25 -8.90
C LEU A 21 -0.97 1.32 -9.62
N PHE A 22 -0.69 0.14 -9.06
CA PHE A 22 0.22 -0.83 -9.66
C PHE A 22 -0.37 -1.48 -10.91
N MET A 23 -1.68 -1.74 -10.90
CA MET A 23 -2.42 -2.21 -12.07
C MET A 23 -2.45 -1.14 -13.17
N TRP A 24 -2.60 0.13 -12.78
CA TRP A 24 -2.53 1.25 -13.73
C TRP A 24 -1.14 1.40 -14.37
N LEU A 25 -0.07 1.10 -13.62
CA LEU A 25 1.32 1.18 -14.08
C LEU A 25 1.76 -0.03 -14.92
N MET A 26 0.94 -1.08 -15.06
CA MET A 26 1.22 -2.14 -16.02
C MET A 26 1.34 -1.55 -17.43
N PRO A 27 2.26 -2.07 -18.27
CA PRO A 27 2.31 -1.65 -19.65
C PRO A 27 0.92 -1.93 -20.25
N PHE A 28 0.24 -0.86 -20.65
CA PHE A 28 -1.09 -0.82 -21.30
C PHE A 28 -2.35 -0.74 -20.42
N GLY A 29 -2.28 -0.66 -19.09
CA GLY A 29 -3.50 -0.51 -18.28
C GLY A 29 -4.57 -1.59 -18.55
N THR A 30 -4.14 -2.74 -19.07
CA THR A 30 -5.00 -3.86 -19.42
C THR A 30 -5.39 -4.57 -18.15
N PHE A 31 -6.62 -4.31 -17.69
CA PHE A 31 -7.26 -5.05 -16.59
C PHE A 31 -7.66 -6.46 -17.06
N ASP A 32 -6.68 -7.23 -17.50
CA ASP A 32 -6.88 -8.62 -17.89
C ASP A 32 -6.75 -9.52 -16.66
N TYR A 33 -7.88 -9.91 -16.09
CA TYR A 33 -7.96 -10.82 -14.94
C TYR A 33 -7.53 -12.26 -15.27
N SER A 34 -7.31 -12.59 -16.55
CA SER A 34 -6.79 -13.89 -16.96
C SER A 34 -5.25 -13.91 -16.97
N ALA A 35 -4.61 -12.74 -16.98
CA ALA A 35 -3.17 -12.61 -16.96
C ALA A 35 -2.60 -12.89 -15.57
N LEU A 36 -1.65 -13.82 -15.45
CA LEU A 36 -0.99 -14.14 -14.18
C LEU A 36 -0.31 -12.91 -13.54
N ASN A 37 0.24 -12.02 -14.38
CA ASN A 37 0.87 -10.78 -13.94
C ASN A 37 -0.10 -9.88 -13.15
N PHE A 38 -1.40 -9.93 -13.45
CA PHE A 38 -2.43 -9.14 -12.77
C PHE A 38 -2.46 -9.45 -11.28
N TYR A 39 -2.50 -10.74 -10.94
CA TYR A 39 -2.50 -11.20 -9.55
C TYR A 39 -1.15 -10.95 -8.87
N LEU A 40 -0.03 -11.05 -9.61
CA LEU A 40 1.29 -10.69 -9.07
C LEU A 40 1.37 -9.21 -8.68
N CYS A 41 0.78 -8.30 -9.47
CA CYS A 41 0.73 -6.88 -9.12
C CYS A 41 -0.10 -6.63 -7.85
N ILE A 42 -1.24 -7.30 -7.68
CA ILE A 42 -2.04 -7.21 -6.46
C ILE A 42 -1.25 -7.72 -5.25
N LEU A 43 -0.62 -8.90 -5.38
CA LEU A 43 0.19 -9.49 -4.31
C LEU A 43 1.36 -8.57 -3.94
N LEU A 44 2.06 -8.02 -4.93
CA LEU A 44 3.17 -7.10 -4.74
C LEU A 44 2.71 -5.82 -4.02
N ALA A 45 1.57 -5.24 -4.43
CA ALA A 45 1.01 -4.06 -3.79
C ALA A 45 0.67 -4.30 -2.31
N ILE A 46 0.09 -5.47 -1.99
CA ILE A 46 -0.20 -5.86 -0.60
C ILE A 46 1.10 -5.95 0.22
N ILE A 47 2.11 -6.63 -0.31
CA ILE A 47 3.41 -6.78 0.36
C ILE A 47 4.04 -5.42 0.62
N ILE A 48 4.07 -4.53 -0.39
CA ILE A 48 4.65 -3.20 -0.27
C ILE A 48 3.87 -2.35 0.74
N ALA A 49 2.53 -2.37 0.72
CA ALA A 49 1.72 -1.62 1.68
C ALA A 49 2.02 -2.03 3.13
N VAL A 50 2.12 -3.35 3.39
CA VAL A 50 2.43 -3.88 4.71
C VAL A 50 3.86 -3.54 5.15
N ILE A 51 4.85 -3.75 4.28
CA ILE A 51 6.26 -3.46 4.58
C ILE A 51 6.45 -1.96 4.85
N THR A 52 5.85 -1.10 4.01
CA THR A 52 5.94 0.36 4.15
C THR A 52 5.40 0.81 5.50
N ARG A 53 4.25 0.28 5.93
CA ARG A 53 3.69 0.56 7.27
C ARG A 53 4.55 0.03 8.41
N ALA A 54 5.12 -1.17 8.26
CA ALA A 54 6.00 -1.73 9.28
C ALA A 54 7.27 -0.88 9.44
N LEU A 55 7.89 -0.49 8.33
CA LEU A 55 9.08 0.38 8.31
C LEU A 55 8.77 1.78 8.83
N LEU A 56 7.65 2.39 8.45
CA LEU A 56 7.22 3.70 8.99
C LEU A 56 7.02 3.64 10.50
N LYS A 57 6.34 2.61 11.02
CA LYS A 57 6.16 2.43 12.47
C LYS A 57 7.50 2.26 13.18
N LYS A 58 8.41 1.46 12.62
CA LYS A 58 9.75 1.28 13.15
C LYS A 58 10.52 2.59 13.16
N TYR A 59 10.52 3.31 12.05
CA TYR A 59 11.17 4.62 11.91
C TYR A 59 10.63 5.65 12.91
N GLN A 60 9.31 5.75 13.07
CA GLN A 60 8.70 6.64 14.05
C GLN A 60 9.10 6.29 15.48
N LYS A 61 9.15 4.99 15.83
CA LYS A 61 9.60 4.53 17.14
C LYS A 61 11.07 4.89 17.38
N ASP A 62 11.94 4.60 16.43
CA ASP A 62 13.39 4.83 16.54
C ASP A 62 13.71 6.33 16.56
N TYR A 63 12.99 7.15 15.80
CA TYR A 63 13.13 8.60 15.81
C TYR A 63 12.63 9.21 17.13
N MET A 64 11.44 8.84 17.62
CA MET A 64 10.95 9.33 18.92
C MET A 64 11.81 8.87 20.09
N ALA A 65 12.46 7.71 20.01
CA ALA A 65 13.43 7.26 21.00
C ALA A 65 14.72 8.09 21.01
N LYS A 66 15.10 8.73 19.89
CA LYS A 66 16.27 9.61 19.78
C LYS A 66 16.01 11.07 20.16
N VAL A 67 14.75 11.51 20.10
CA VAL A 67 14.34 12.90 20.43
C VAL A 67 14.04 13.06 21.93
N LYS A 68 14.03 11.96 22.69
CA LYS A 68 13.85 11.94 24.15
C LYS A 68 15.20 11.97 24.86
#